data_AF-A0A2D7VXN2-F1
#
_entry.id   AF-A0A2D7VXN2-F1
#
_cell.length_a   1.000
_cell.length_b   1.000
_cell.length_c   1.000
_cell.angle_alpha   90.00
_cell.angle_beta   90.00
_cell.angle_gamma   90.00
#
_symmetry.space_group_name_H-M   'P 1'
#
loop_
_entity.id
_entity.type
_entity.pdbx_description
1 polymer ?
#
loop_
_entity_poly.entity_id
_entity_poly.type
_entity_poly.pdbx_seq_one_letter_code
_entity_poly.pdbx_strand_id
1 'polypeptide(L)'
;MKKLKSNGIPIFGNPSLVELKHRLDNWQSGPGWVVRRLHQKALPKWAGDIPPGVTLWLPNSSFTKRLMRTGKLVLITRTNEPPEGAIIVDKEPDISEEE
;
A
#
# COMPACT_ATOMS: atom_id res chain seq x y z
N MET A 1 18.99 -0.62 7.96
CA MET A 1 18.05 0.21 8.73
C MET A 1 18.30 1.73 8.62
N LYS A 2 19.53 2.25 8.77
CA LYS A 2 19.81 3.69 8.66
C LYS A 2 19.32 4.34 7.36
N LYS A 3 19.43 3.64 6.21
CA LYS A 3 18.99 4.16 4.89
C LYS A 3 17.47 4.40 4.78
N LEU A 4 16.63 3.50 5.28
CA LEU A 4 15.15 3.66 5.22
C LEU A 4 14.68 4.84 6.06
N LYS A 5 15.16 4.95 7.32
CA LYS A 5 14.86 6.11 8.17
C LYS A 5 15.38 7.41 7.56
N SER A 6 16.59 7.39 6.98
CA SER A 6 17.16 8.55 6.28
C SER A 6 16.36 8.94 5.04
N ASN A 7 15.73 7.97 4.37
CA ASN A 7 14.87 8.19 3.21
C ASN A 7 13.43 8.51 3.61
N GLY A 8 13.12 8.65 4.90
CA GLY A 8 11.77 8.92 5.39
C GLY A 8 10.76 7.81 5.07
N ILE A 9 11.22 6.58 4.85
CA ILE A 9 10.36 5.42 4.58
C ILE A 9 9.96 4.80 5.91
N PRO A 10 8.65 4.61 6.17
CA PRO A 10 8.18 4.08 7.43
C PRO A 10 8.66 2.65 7.71
N ILE A 11 9.10 2.43 8.94
CA ILE A 11 9.46 1.11 9.48
C ILE A 11 8.53 0.88 10.66
N PHE A 12 7.68 -0.14 10.56
CA PHE A 12 6.73 -0.56 11.58
C PHE A 12 6.78 -2.08 11.72
N GLY A 13 6.38 -2.60 12.89
CA GLY A 13 6.53 -4.00 13.24
C GLY A 13 7.99 -4.42 13.36
N ASN A 14 8.26 -5.70 13.07
CA ASN A 14 9.61 -6.28 13.04
C ASN A 14 9.91 -6.93 11.67
N PRO A 15 10.07 -6.12 10.61
CA PRO A 15 10.23 -6.64 9.25
C PRO A 15 11.58 -7.34 9.07
N SER A 16 11.56 -8.43 8.31
CA SER A 16 12.74 -9.14 7.83
C SER A 16 13.62 -8.27 6.92
N LEU A 17 14.87 -8.70 6.71
CA LEU A 17 15.78 -8.02 5.79
C LEU A 17 15.25 -7.96 4.35
N VAL A 18 14.51 -8.98 3.92
CA VAL A 18 13.89 -9.04 2.59
C VAL A 18 12.80 -7.99 2.46
N GLU A 19 11.92 -7.87 3.46
CA GLU A 19 10.89 -6.83 3.47
C GLU A 19 11.50 -5.43 3.52
N LEU A 20 12.54 -5.21 4.33
CA LEU A 20 13.24 -3.93 4.39
C LEU A 20 13.85 -3.55 3.04
N LYS A 21 14.41 -4.52 2.30
CA LYS A 21 14.94 -4.29 0.95
C LYS A 21 13.81 -3.97 -0.03
N HIS A 22 12.73 -4.73 -0.01
CA HIS A 22 11.54 -4.46 -0.83
C HIS A 22 11.01 -3.04 -0.62
N ARG A 23 10.85 -2.62 0.64
CA ARG A 23 10.40 -1.26 0.97
C ARG A 23 11.35 -0.20 0.43
N LEU A 24 12.66 -0.43 0.50
CA LEU A 24 13.65 0.51 -0.01
C LEU A 24 13.56 0.69 -1.53
N ASP A 25 13.26 -0.39 -2.24
CA ASP A 25 13.20 -0.40 -3.70
C ASP A 25 11.86 0.13 -4.25
N ASN A 26 10.75 -0.11 -3.53
CA ASN A 26 9.40 0.16 -4.05
C ASN A 26 8.67 1.33 -3.37
N TRP A 27 9.06 1.70 -2.14
CA TRP A 27 8.38 2.77 -1.41
C TRP A 27 9.09 4.10 -1.60
N GLN A 28 8.29 5.15 -1.60
CA GLN A 28 8.72 6.54 -1.60
C GLN A 28 8.66 7.09 -0.18
N SER A 29 9.42 8.17 0.03
CA SER A 29 9.46 8.87 1.31
C SER A 29 8.09 9.37 1.75
N GLY A 30 7.82 9.32 3.06
CA GLY A 30 6.61 9.86 3.67
C GLY A 30 5.58 8.81 4.08
N PRO A 31 4.46 9.26 4.68
CA PRO A 31 3.49 8.37 5.32
C PRO A 31 2.70 7.55 4.30
N GLY A 32 2.27 6.36 4.70
CA GLY A 32 1.30 5.58 3.95
C GLY A 32 -0.09 6.22 3.92
N TRP A 33 -1.00 5.59 3.20
CA TRP A 33 -2.36 6.03 2.95
C TRP A 33 -3.32 5.04 3.60
N VAL A 34 -4.16 5.52 4.51
CA VAL A 34 -5.27 4.75 5.07
C VAL A 34 -6.49 5.03 4.24
N VAL A 35 -7.04 4.01 3.61
CA VAL A 35 -8.12 4.18 2.63
C VAL A 35 -9.19 3.11 2.80
N ARG A 36 -10.37 3.35 2.24
CA ARG A 36 -11.39 2.31 2.03
C ARG A 36 -11.78 2.23 0.56
N ARG A 37 -11.92 1.01 0.06
CA ARG A 37 -12.47 0.76 -1.28
C ARG A 37 -13.99 0.92 -1.24
N LEU A 38 -14.53 1.70 -2.17
CA LEU A 38 -15.98 1.85 -2.36
C LEU A 38 -16.56 0.57 -2.98
N HIS A 39 -17.56 -0.03 -2.34
CA HIS A 39 -18.14 -1.32 -2.73
C HIS A 39 -18.64 -1.35 -4.19
N GLN A 40 -19.25 -0.25 -4.64
CA GLN A 40 -19.83 -0.14 -5.98
C GLN A 40 -18.80 0.06 -7.11
N LYS A 41 -17.52 0.31 -6.79
CA LYS A 41 -16.50 0.61 -7.79
C LYS A 41 -15.53 -0.57 -7.91
N ALA A 42 -15.65 -1.31 -9.01
CA ALA A 42 -14.68 -2.34 -9.37
C ALA A 42 -13.31 -1.72 -9.63
N LEU A 43 -12.25 -2.20 -9.00
CA LEU A 43 -10.89 -1.72 -9.29
C LEU A 43 -10.42 -2.23 -10.66
N PRO A 44 -9.46 -1.55 -11.31
CA PRO A 44 -8.86 -2.07 -12.53
C PRO A 44 -8.18 -3.42 -12.29
N LYS A 45 -8.13 -4.29 -13.31
CA LYS A 45 -7.50 -5.63 -13.21
C LYS A 45 -6.08 -5.60 -12.65
N TRP A 46 -5.28 -4.60 -13.03
CA TRP A 46 -3.89 -4.43 -12.55
C TRP A 46 -3.77 -4.15 -11.04
N ALA A 47 -4.85 -3.72 -10.39
CA ALA A 47 -4.87 -3.54 -8.93
C ALA A 47 -5.20 -4.84 -8.18
N GLY A 48 -5.61 -5.88 -8.95
CA GLY A 48 -6.15 -7.17 -8.55
C GLY A 48 -7.07 -7.14 -7.33
N ASP A 49 -6.97 -8.17 -6.48
CA ASP A 49 -8.04 -8.45 -5.53
C ASP A 49 -7.87 -7.72 -4.20
N ILE A 50 -8.27 -6.45 -4.21
CA ILE A 50 -8.36 -5.63 -3.01
C ILE A 50 -9.82 -5.66 -2.51
N PRO A 51 -10.12 -6.27 -1.35
CA PRO A 51 -11.50 -6.44 -0.90
C PRO A 51 -12.22 -5.11 -0.63
N PRO A 52 -13.53 -5.00 -0.95
CA PRO A 52 -14.33 -3.84 -0.58
C PRO A 52 -14.69 -3.84 0.92
N GLY A 53 -15.05 -2.69 1.47
CA GLY A 53 -15.60 -2.59 2.83
C GLY A 53 -14.57 -2.66 3.97
N VAL A 54 -13.33 -3.05 3.69
CA VAL A 54 -12.24 -3.07 4.68
C VAL A 54 -11.41 -1.79 4.67
N THR A 55 -10.73 -1.54 5.78
CA THR A 55 -9.69 -0.50 5.88
C THR A 55 -8.38 -1.06 5.33
N LEU A 56 -7.77 -0.32 4.42
CA LEU A 56 -6.51 -0.67 3.78
C LEU A 56 -5.44 0.32 4.22
N TRP A 57 -4.21 -0.16 4.36
CA TRP A 57 -3.03 0.69 4.45
C TRP A 57 -2.15 0.44 3.23
N LEU A 58 -1.91 1.50 2.47
CA LEU A 58 -1.08 1.48 1.25
C LEU A 58 0.20 2.27 1.52
N PRO A 59 1.40 1.75 1.21
CA PRO A 59 2.63 2.52 1.35
C PRO A 59 2.63 3.70 0.39
N ASN A 60 3.39 4.76 0.67
CA ASN A 60 3.58 5.80 -0.34
C ASN A 60 4.39 5.24 -1.50
N SER A 61 3.77 4.97 -2.65
CA SER A 61 4.43 4.37 -3.81
C SER A 61 3.76 4.83 -5.11
N SER A 62 4.40 4.54 -6.25
CA SER A 62 3.81 4.79 -7.57
C SER A 62 2.50 4.01 -7.76
N PHE A 63 2.44 2.78 -7.27
CA PHE A 63 1.23 1.95 -7.25
C PHE A 63 0.09 2.63 -6.49
N THR A 64 0.35 3.07 -5.26
CA THR A 64 -0.65 3.76 -4.43
C THR A 64 -1.15 5.04 -5.09
N LYS A 65 -0.25 5.84 -5.66
CA LYS A 65 -0.63 7.06 -6.40
C LYS A 65 -1.51 6.74 -7.61
N ARG A 66 -1.18 5.67 -8.36
CA ARG A 66 -1.98 5.19 -9.49
C ARG A 66 -3.37 4.72 -9.03
N LEU A 67 -3.44 4.02 -7.90
CA LEU A 67 -4.69 3.52 -7.32
C LEU A 67 -5.59 4.65 -6.82
N MET A 68 -5.03 5.65 -6.14
CA MET A 68 -5.76 6.83 -5.70
C MET A 68 -6.33 7.65 -6.87
N ARG A 69 -5.59 7.77 -7.98
CA ARG A 69 -6.04 8.47 -9.20
C ARG A 69 -7.28 7.83 -9.84
N THR A 70 -7.60 6.58 -9.53
CA THR A 70 -8.83 5.94 -10.05
C THR A 70 -10.11 6.55 -9.48
N GLY A 71 -10.05 7.25 -8.34
CA GLY A 71 -11.25 7.77 -7.65
C GLY A 71 -12.15 6.68 -7.07
N LYS A 72 -11.62 5.47 -6.90
CA LYS A 72 -12.33 4.28 -6.38
C LYS A 72 -12.04 4.00 -4.90
N LEU A 73 -11.08 4.72 -4.34
CA LEU A 73 -10.69 4.67 -2.94
C LEU A 73 -11.04 6.00 -2.26
N VAL A 74 -11.50 5.93 -1.02
CA VAL A 74 -11.71 7.09 -0.16
C VAL A 74 -10.55 7.17 0.82
N LEU A 75 -9.86 8.30 0.83
CA LEU A 75 -8.82 8.61 1.81
C LEU A 75 -9.45 8.87 3.18
N ILE A 76 -8.95 8.18 4.20
CA ILE A 76 -9.27 8.45 5.61
C ILE A 76 -8.20 9.35 6.21
N THR A 77 -6.93 8.91 6.16
CA THR A 77 -5.81 9.63 6.73
C THR A 77 -4.48 9.16 6.13
N ARG A 78 -3.38 9.80 6.50
CA ARG A 78 -2.02 9.35 6.19
C ARG A 78 -1.26 9.08 7.48
N THR A 79 -0.55 7.96 7.54
CA THR A 79 0.17 7.51 8.75
C THR A 79 1.40 6.68 8.38
N ASN A 80 2.41 6.72 9.24
CA ASN A 80 3.62 5.92 9.11
C ASN A 80 3.41 4.45 9.51
N GLU A 81 2.36 4.14 10.25
CA GLU A 81 2.08 2.79 10.74
C GLU A 81 0.63 2.40 10.41
N PRO A 82 0.37 1.18 9.90
CA PRO A 82 -0.98 0.70 9.66
C PRO A 82 -1.83 0.72 10.95
N PRO A 83 -3.08 1.22 10.88
CA PRO A 83 -4.04 1.07 11.98
C PRO A 83 -4.29 -0.41 12.29
N GLU A 84 -4.73 -0.69 13.52
CA GLU A 84 -5.14 -2.03 13.91
C GLU A 84 -6.25 -2.57 12.98
N GLY A 85 -6.11 -3.82 12.54
CA GLY A 85 -7.05 -4.45 11.61
C GLY A 85 -7.01 -3.95 10.17
N ALA A 86 -6.11 -3.01 9.81
CA ALA A 86 -5.94 -2.59 8.42
C ALA A 86 -5.19 -3.66 7.60
N ILE A 87 -5.67 -3.92 6.39
CA ILE A 87 -4.97 -4.79 5.45
C ILE A 87 -3.85 -4.00 4.77
N ILE A 88 -2.61 -4.47 4.90
CA ILE A 88 -1.46 -3.88 4.23
C ILE A 88 -1.47 -4.33 2.77
N VAL A 89 -1.51 -3.38 1.84
CA VAL A 89 -1.45 -3.64 0.40
C VAL A 89 -0.22 -2.94 -0.14
N ASP A 90 0.80 -3.72 -0.46
CA ASP A 90 2.14 -3.23 -0.80
C ASP A 90 2.47 -3.38 -2.30
N LYS A 91 1.84 -4.35 -3.00
CA LYS A 91 2.19 -4.75 -4.36
C LYS A 91 1.06 -4.55 -5.38
N GLU A 92 1.44 -4.39 -6.65
CA GLU A 92 0.56 -4.86 -7.74
C GLU A 92 0.38 -6.37 -7.51
N PRO A 93 -0.84 -6.89 -7.44
CA PRO A 93 -1.02 -8.33 -7.35
C PRO A 93 -0.32 -8.97 -8.55
N ASP A 94 0.40 -10.06 -8.29
CA ASP A 94 0.85 -10.95 -9.33
C ASP A 94 -0.40 -11.37 -10.10
N ILE A 95 -0.62 -10.74 -11.25
CA ILE A 95 -1.28 -11.39 -12.36
C ILE A 95 -0.27 -12.43 -12.81
N SER A 96 -0.20 -13.54 -12.08
CA SER A 96 0.18 -14.80 -12.69
C SER A 96 -0.81 -14.98 -13.83
N GLU A 97 -0.35 -14.70 -15.04
CA GLU A 97 -0.93 -15.23 -16.26
C GLU A 97 -0.89 -16.76 -16.11
N GLU A 98 -1.89 -17.33 -15.45
CA GLU A 98 -2.27 -18.71 -15.71
C GLU A 98 -2.92 -18.69 -17.10
N GLU A 99 -2.09 -18.97 -18.11
CA GLU A 99 -2.52 -19.44 -19.43
C GLU A 99 -3.26 -20.79 -19.31
#